data_AF-A0A2A4SD23-F1
#
_entry.id   AF-A0A2A4SD23-F1
#
_cell.length_a   1.000
_cell.length_b   1.000
_cell.length_c   1.000
_cell.angle_alpha   90.00
_cell.angle_beta   90.00
_cell.angle_gamma   90.00
#
_symmetry.space_group_name_H-M   'P 1'
#
loop_
_entity.id
_entity.type
_entity.pdbx_description
1 polymer ?
#
loop_
_entity_poly.entity_id
_entity_poly.type
_entity_poly.pdbx_seq_one_letter_code
_entity_poly.pdbx_strand_id
1 'polypeptide(L)'
;MGNTVERHTHVHLEEGVHHFWENHHRVNIEYAKYAGFALIALGVIGAPYAGEHFLIFSLTAIQNTGHIISGMFLLAAVLFFDSSYARLSNQIVGPLCIILAAYGLSEMTPATTLLNLNTVEILFYMFFGLVTSYVGWATDLSHLKHWWP
;
A
#
# COMPACT_ATOMS: atom_id res chain seq x y z
N MET A 1 -56.16 -16.09 15.77
CA MET A 1 -55.86 -15.61 14.41
C MET A 1 -55.50 -14.14 14.52
N GLY A 2 -54.29 -13.65 14.29
CA GLY A 2 -52.99 -14.22 13.94
C GLY A 2 -52.02 -13.06 14.15
N ASN A 3 -50.92 -13.31 14.86
CA ASN A 3 -49.83 -12.36 15.00
C ASN A 3 -49.09 -12.28 13.66
N THR A 4 -48.99 -11.10 13.07
CA THR A 4 -47.94 -10.79 12.10
C THR A 4 -47.41 -9.40 12.41
N VAL A 5 -46.42 -9.38 13.30
CA VAL A 5 -45.45 -8.30 13.41
C VAL A 5 -44.71 -8.25 12.07
N GLU A 6 -44.90 -7.19 11.29
CA GLU A 6 -44.03 -6.86 10.16
C GLU A 6 -42.66 -6.46 10.71
N ARG A 7 -41.84 -7.46 11.06
CA ARG A 7 -40.40 -7.31 11.19
C ARG A 7 -39.82 -7.60 9.82
N HIS A 8 -39.85 -6.61 8.94
CA HIS A 8 -39.00 -6.61 7.76
C HIS A 8 -37.55 -6.44 8.23
N THR A 9 -36.88 -7.58 8.41
CA THR A 9 -35.45 -7.84 8.14
C THR A 9 -34.58 -6.60 7.90
N HIS A 10 -34.21 -5.91 8.97
CA HIS A 10 -33.05 -5.00 9.02
C HIS A 10 -31.82 -5.67 9.64
N VAL A 11 -31.86 -6.99 9.83
CA VAL A 11 -30.79 -7.74 10.49
C VAL A 11 -29.98 -8.44 9.41
N HIS A 12 -28.67 -8.21 9.43
CA HIS A 12 -27.57 -8.82 8.63
C HIS A 12 -26.91 -7.97 7.53
N LEU A 13 -27.46 -6.82 7.10
CA LEU A 13 -26.68 -5.91 6.23
C LEU A 13 -25.61 -5.19 7.06
N GLU A 14 -25.98 -4.63 8.21
CA GLU A 14 -25.04 -3.94 9.12
C GLU A 14 -23.95 -4.86 9.66
N GLU A 15 -24.28 -6.10 10.02
CA GLU A 15 -23.28 -7.09 10.46
C GLU A 15 -22.34 -7.50 9.33
N GLY A 16 -22.86 -7.68 8.11
CA GLY A 16 -22.04 -7.92 6.92
C GLY A 16 -21.10 -6.75 6.63
N VAL A 17 -21.62 -5.53 6.62
CA VAL A 17 -20.83 -4.29 6.41
C VAL A 17 -19.79 -4.13 7.51
N HIS A 18 -20.13 -4.35 8.78
CA HIS A 18 -19.21 -4.26 9.92
C HIS A 18 -18.10 -5.31 9.82
N HIS A 19 -18.43 -6.55 9.46
CA HIS A 19 -17.44 -7.61 9.29
C HIS A 19 -16.50 -7.34 8.10
N PHE A 20 -17.04 -6.86 6.97
CA PHE A 20 -16.21 -6.43 5.84
C PHE A 20 -15.32 -5.24 6.20
N TRP A 21 -15.84 -4.28 6.97
CA TRP A 21 -15.13 -3.10 7.45
C TRP A 21 -13.96 -3.46 8.37
N GLU A 22 -14.22 -4.27 9.40
CA GLU A 22 -13.19 -4.75 10.34
C GLU A 22 -12.09 -5.54 9.62
N ASN A 23 -12.48 -6.45 8.72
CA ASN A 23 -11.52 -7.21 7.94
C ASN A 23 -10.68 -6.30 7.02
N HIS A 24 -11.29 -5.32 6.37
CA HIS A 24 -10.58 -4.39 5.49
C HIS A 24 -9.59 -3.50 6.24
N HIS A 25 -10.00 -2.99 7.40
CA HIS A 25 -9.12 -2.21 8.26
C HIS A 25 -7.95 -3.05 8.77
N ARG A 26 -8.22 -4.29 9.18
CA ARG A 26 -7.18 -5.22 9.59
C ARG A 26 -6.21 -5.52 8.43
N VAL A 27 -6.71 -5.72 7.21
CA VAL A 27 -5.85 -5.98 6.04
C VAL A 27 -4.95 -4.78 5.72
N ASN A 28 -5.48 -3.55 5.73
CA ASN A 28 -4.66 -2.36 5.49
C ASN A 28 -3.58 -2.17 6.55
N ILE A 29 -3.94 -2.36 7.83
CA ILE A 29 -3.02 -2.28 8.95
C ILE A 29 -1.93 -3.34 8.83
N GLU A 30 -2.30 -4.62 8.68
CA GLU A 30 -1.34 -5.71 8.62
C GLU A 30 -0.43 -5.59 7.39
N TYR A 31 -0.99 -5.24 6.23
CA TYR A 31 -0.20 -5.01 5.03
C TYR A 31 0.80 -3.86 5.22
N ALA A 32 0.35 -2.70 5.72
CA ALA A 32 1.23 -1.55 5.95
C ALA A 32 2.35 -1.87 6.95
N LYS A 33 2.10 -2.70 7.97
CA LYS A 33 3.14 -3.19 8.89
C LYS A 33 4.20 -4.01 8.15
N TYR A 34 3.78 -5.08 7.47
CA TYR A 34 4.74 -6.00 6.84
C TYR A 34 5.48 -5.34 5.67
N ALA A 35 4.76 -4.57 4.84
CA ALA A 35 5.36 -3.80 3.76
C ALA A 35 6.33 -2.74 4.31
N GLY A 36 5.95 -2.06 5.39
CA GLY A 36 6.80 -1.07 6.06
C GLY A 36 8.11 -1.67 6.56
N PHE A 37 8.05 -2.79 7.28
CA PHE A 37 9.24 -3.52 7.73
C PHE A 37 10.09 -4.03 6.57
N ALA A 38 9.47 -4.59 5.54
CA ALA A 38 10.19 -5.12 4.38
C ALA A 38 10.96 -4.02 3.64
N LEU A 39 10.36 -2.83 3.47
CA LEU A 39 11.03 -1.68 2.83
C LEU A 39 12.18 -1.14 3.68
N ILE A 40 12.00 -1.01 5.01
CA ILE A 40 13.10 -0.61 5.89
C ILE A 40 14.24 -1.64 5.82
N ALA A 41 13.93 -2.93 5.90
CA ALA A 41 14.94 -3.99 5.82
C ALA A 41 15.69 -3.93 4.48
N LEU A 42 14.96 -3.78 3.37
CA LEU A 42 15.57 -3.66 2.03
C LEU A 42 16.51 -2.45 1.95
N GLY A 43 16.09 -1.28 2.43
CA GLY A 43 16.92 -0.08 2.38
C GLY A 43 18.12 -0.11 3.34
N VAL A 44 17.96 -0.66 4.55
CA VAL A 44 19.05 -0.79 5.54
C VAL A 44 20.09 -1.82 5.09
N ILE A 45 19.64 -2.98 4.59
CA ILE A 45 20.55 -4.02 4.11
C ILE A 45 21.20 -3.60 2.79
N GLY A 46 20.51 -2.83 1.94
CA GLY A 46 21.04 -2.32 0.68
C GLY A 46 22.01 -1.14 0.83
N ALA A 47 21.94 -0.37 1.93
CA ALA A 47 22.76 0.83 2.12
C ALA A 47 24.30 0.61 2.04
N PRO A 48 24.88 -0.46 2.61
CA PRO A 48 26.31 -0.76 2.47
C PRO A 48 26.76 -1.09 1.04
N TYR A 49 25.82 -1.48 0.17
CA TYR A 49 26.07 -1.88 -1.21
C TYR A 49 25.59 -0.81 -2.20
N ALA A 50 25.45 0.45 -1.76
CA ALA A 50 24.90 1.51 -2.60
C ALA A 50 25.74 1.72 -3.87
N GLY A 51 25.13 1.53 -5.04
CA GLY A 51 25.81 1.60 -6.34
C GLY A 51 26.55 0.32 -6.74
N GLU A 52 26.52 -0.71 -5.91
CA GLU A 52 26.96 -2.07 -6.22
C GLU A 52 25.74 -3.01 -6.35
N HIS A 53 25.98 -4.20 -6.91
CA HIS A 53 24.93 -5.21 -6.97
C HIS A 53 24.72 -5.86 -5.60
N PHE A 54 23.54 -5.67 -5.02
CA PHE A 54 23.05 -6.39 -3.87
C PHE A 54 22.00 -7.42 -4.31
N LEU A 55 22.31 -8.71 -4.20
CA LEU A 55 21.55 -9.79 -4.83
C LEU A 55 21.38 -9.55 -6.35
N ILE A 56 20.19 -9.17 -6.79
CA ILE A 56 19.82 -8.85 -8.18
C ILE A 56 19.46 -7.36 -8.36
N PHE A 57 19.58 -6.56 -7.30
CA PHE A 57 19.30 -5.13 -7.27
C PHE A 57 20.60 -4.33 -7.38
N SER A 58 20.52 -3.10 -7.88
CA SER A 58 21.61 -2.13 -7.95
C SER A 58 21.14 -0.81 -7.31
N LEU A 59 20.74 -0.87 -6.05
CA LEU A 59 20.11 0.24 -5.36
C LEU A 59 21.10 1.40 -5.15
N THR A 60 20.75 2.56 -5.69
CA THR A 60 21.41 3.83 -5.39
C THR A 60 21.14 4.25 -3.95
N ALA A 61 21.96 5.15 -3.41
CA ALA A 61 21.73 5.74 -2.08
C ALA A 61 20.35 6.41 -1.97
N ILE A 62 19.85 7.00 -3.06
CA ILE A 62 18.53 7.62 -3.15
C ILE A 62 17.43 6.57 -3.02
N GLN A 63 17.53 5.45 -3.73
CA GLN A 63 16.55 4.35 -3.64
C GLN A 63 16.55 3.71 -2.25
N ASN A 64 17.72 3.45 -1.66
CA ASN A 64 17.82 2.92 -0.29
C ASN A 64 17.16 3.86 0.74
N THR A 65 17.42 5.16 0.62
CA THR A 65 16.78 6.19 1.46
C THR A 65 15.27 6.23 1.23
N GLY A 66 14.83 6.15 -0.02
CA GLY A 66 13.42 6.07 -0.40
C GLY A 66 12.72 4.88 0.26
N HIS A 67 13.30 3.69 0.21
CA HIS A 67 12.76 2.51 0.87
C HIS A 67 12.65 2.69 2.39
N ILE A 68 13.68 3.22 3.06
CA ILE A 68 13.65 3.48 4.50
C ILE A 68 12.54 4.47 4.85
N ILE A 69 12.46 5.61 4.16
CA ILE A 69 11.48 6.66 4.44
C ILE A 69 10.06 6.16 4.16
N SER A 70 9.82 5.51 3.02
CA SER A 70 8.52 4.95 2.69
C SER A 70 8.09 3.86 3.67
N GLY A 71 9.02 3.02 4.12
CA GLY A 71 8.75 2.00 5.12
C GLY A 71 8.44 2.60 6.50
N MET A 72 9.18 3.63 6.91
CA MET A 72 8.89 4.40 8.13
C MET A 72 7.53 5.08 8.06
N PHE A 73 7.16 5.65 6.91
CA PHE A 73 5.86 6.27 6.70
C PHE A 73 4.71 5.27 6.85
N LEU A 74 4.84 4.07 6.27
CA LEU A 74 3.85 3.00 6.42
C LEU A 74 3.74 2.52 7.88
N LEU A 75 4.86 2.34 8.58
CA LEU A 75 4.83 1.98 10.00
C LEU A 75 4.24 3.09 10.87
N ALA A 76 4.60 4.34 10.63
CA ALA A 76 4.09 5.49 11.38
C ALA A 76 2.58 5.64 11.21
N ALA A 77 2.06 5.41 10.00
CA ALA A 77 0.62 5.41 9.72
C ALA A 77 -0.15 4.35 10.52
N VAL A 78 0.51 3.27 10.93
CA VAL A 78 -0.10 2.21 11.75
C VAL A 78 0.13 2.43 13.25
N LEU A 79 1.30 2.93 13.65
CA LEU A 79 1.66 3.09 15.06
C LEU A 79 1.02 4.32 15.71
N PHE A 80 0.87 5.40 14.95
CA PHE A 80 0.37 6.69 15.47
C PHE A 80 -1.05 7.01 15.03
N PHE A 81 -1.58 6.29 14.05
CA PHE A 81 -2.87 6.58 13.45
C PHE A 81 -3.69 5.29 13.24
N ASP A 82 -4.95 5.47 12.86
CA ASP A 82 -5.87 4.36 12.66
C ASP A 82 -5.73 3.71 11.26
N SER A 83 -6.60 2.74 11.02
CA SER A 83 -6.69 2.02 9.75
C SER A 83 -7.01 2.91 8.54
N SER A 84 -7.61 4.09 8.73
CA SER A 84 -7.90 5.04 7.65
C SER A 84 -6.61 5.66 7.13
N TYR A 85 -5.66 5.95 8.03
CA TYR A 85 -4.34 6.43 7.66
C TYR A 85 -3.47 5.33 7.04
N ALA A 86 -3.54 4.10 7.56
CA ALA A 86 -2.87 2.96 6.91
C ALA A 86 -3.37 2.78 5.46
N ARG A 87 -4.68 2.91 5.23
CA ARG A 87 -5.27 2.90 3.89
C ARG A 87 -4.77 4.05 3.04
N LEU A 88 -4.83 5.29 3.54
CA LEU A 88 -4.35 6.47 2.82
C LEU A 88 -2.87 6.32 2.43
N SER A 89 -2.04 5.79 3.32
CA SER A 89 -0.63 5.54 3.04
C SER A 89 -0.45 4.50 1.94
N ASN A 90 -1.22 3.41 1.94
CA ASN A 90 -1.23 2.44 0.82
C ASN A 90 -1.71 3.10 -0.49
N GLN A 91 -2.69 4.00 -0.43
CA GLN A 91 -3.19 4.75 -1.59
C GLN A 91 -2.17 5.75 -2.15
N ILE A 92 -1.19 6.19 -1.37
CA ILE A 92 -0.12 7.10 -1.80
C ILE A 92 1.09 6.30 -2.29
N VAL A 93 1.56 5.35 -1.48
CA VAL A 93 2.77 4.57 -1.76
C VAL A 93 2.60 3.69 -3.00
N GLY A 94 1.43 3.06 -3.17
CA GLY A 94 1.15 2.19 -4.30
C GLY A 94 1.30 2.89 -5.66
N PRO A 95 0.56 3.98 -5.93
CA PRO A 95 0.69 4.75 -7.17
C PRO A 95 2.08 5.33 -7.38
N LEU A 96 2.77 5.76 -6.30
CA LEU A 96 4.13 6.26 -6.41
C LEU A 96 5.09 5.18 -6.94
N CYS A 97 4.99 3.95 -6.45
CA CYS A 97 5.76 2.83 -6.98
C CYS A 97 5.39 2.49 -8.43
N ILE A 98 4.10 2.55 -8.81
CA ILE A 98 3.68 2.36 -10.21
C ILE A 98 4.29 3.44 -11.11
N ILE A 99 4.30 4.70 -10.67
CA ILE A 99 4.90 5.82 -11.40
C ILE A 99 6.41 5.60 -11.59
N LEU A 100 7.13 5.15 -10.55
CA LEU A 100 8.56 4.84 -10.64
C LEU A 100 8.83 3.71 -11.66
N ALA A 101 8.01 2.66 -11.65
CA ALA A 101 8.10 1.59 -12.63
C ALA A 101 7.82 2.08 -14.06
N ALA A 102 6.81 2.93 -14.24
CA ALA A 102 6.48 3.52 -15.53
C ALA A 102 7.62 4.41 -16.07
N TYR A 103 8.29 5.19 -15.20
CA TYR A 103 9.48 5.94 -15.56
C TYR A 103 10.64 5.02 -15.98
N GLY A 104 10.86 3.92 -15.27
CA GLY A 104 11.86 2.92 -15.65
C GLY A 104 11.59 2.30 -17.01
N LEU A 105 10.33 1.93 -17.30
CA LEU A 105 9.92 1.37 -18.59
C LEU A 105 9.99 2.37 -19.75
N SER A 106 9.73 3.66 -19.48
CA SER A 106 9.68 4.69 -20.52
C SER A 106 11.05 5.25 -20.89
N GLU A 107 12.11 4.84 -20.20
CA GLU A 107 13.47 5.36 -20.35
C GLU A 107 13.57 6.90 -20.25
N MET A 108 12.56 7.55 -19.65
CA MET A 108 12.47 9.01 -19.60
C MET A 108 13.60 9.62 -18.75
N THR A 109 14.50 10.32 -19.42
CA THR A 109 15.52 11.16 -18.79
C THR A 109 14.87 12.43 -18.20
N PRO A 110 15.25 12.89 -17.01
CA PRO A 110 16.39 12.47 -16.18
C PRO A 110 16.06 11.43 -15.08
N ALA A 111 14.81 10.99 -14.93
CA ALA A 111 14.39 10.14 -13.82
C ALA A 111 15.05 8.75 -13.84
N THR A 112 15.19 8.15 -15.03
CA THR A 112 15.91 6.88 -15.22
C THR A 112 17.40 6.98 -14.93
N THR A 113 18.02 8.12 -15.25
CA THR A 113 19.45 8.38 -14.96
C THR A 113 19.69 8.63 -13.46
N LEU A 114 18.74 9.28 -12.78
CA LEU A 114 18.83 9.58 -11.35
C LEU A 114 18.64 8.32 -10.49
N LEU A 115 17.76 7.40 -10.92
CA LEU A 115 17.39 6.22 -10.15
C LEU A 115 18.10 4.94 -10.61
N ASN A 116 18.76 4.95 -11.77
CA ASN A 116 19.50 3.82 -12.35
C ASN A 116 18.73 2.48 -12.28
N LEU A 117 17.43 2.52 -12.62
CA LEU A 117 16.53 1.39 -12.44
C LEU A 117 16.88 0.24 -13.37
N ASN A 118 17.18 -0.94 -12.81
CA ASN A 118 17.33 -2.16 -13.58
C ASN A 118 15.97 -2.84 -13.84
N THR A 119 15.91 -3.81 -14.75
CA THR A 119 14.66 -4.52 -15.10
C THR A 119 14.00 -5.19 -13.88
N VAL A 120 14.79 -5.72 -12.94
CA VAL A 120 14.27 -6.36 -11.73
C VAL A 120 13.62 -5.34 -10.81
N GLU A 121 14.22 -4.17 -10.64
CA GLU A 121 13.70 -3.06 -9.85
C GLU A 121 12.39 -2.53 -10.43
N ILE A 122 12.32 -2.40 -11.75
CA ILE A 122 11.10 -2.00 -12.44
C ILE A 122 9.97 -3.00 -12.15
N LEU A 123 10.24 -4.31 -12.26
CA LEU A 123 9.26 -5.35 -11.95
C LEU A 123 8.86 -5.34 -10.47
N PHE A 124 9.83 -5.12 -9.57
CA PHE A 124 9.57 -4.98 -8.14
C PHE A 124 8.63 -3.81 -7.86
N TYR A 125 8.94 -2.61 -8.34
CA TYR A 125 8.11 -1.41 -8.11
C TYR A 125 6.73 -1.55 -8.74
N MET A 126 6.63 -2.20 -9.91
CA MET A 126 5.35 -2.45 -10.57
C MET A 126 4.48 -3.41 -9.76
N PHE A 127 5.03 -4.57 -9.38
CA PHE A 127 4.29 -5.57 -8.60
C PHE A 127 3.91 -5.04 -7.22
N PHE A 128 4.89 -4.48 -6.50
CA PHE A 128 4.67 -3.88 -5.18
C PHE A 128 3.67 -2.73 -5.25
N GLY A 129 3.77 -1.87 -6.26
CA GLY A 129 2.86 -0.75 -6.49
C GLY A 129 1.43 -1.19 -6.78
N LEU A 130 1.25 -2.22 -7.61
CA LEU A 130 -0.06 -2.81 -7.89
C LEU A 130 -0.69 -3.46 -6.65
N VAL A 131 0.06 -4.26 -5.90
CA VAL A 131 -0.45 -4.91 -4.68
C VAL A 131 -0.81 -3.87 -3.62
N THR A 132 0.06 -2.88 -3.39
CA THR A 132 -0.17 -1.82 -2.41
C THR A 132 -1.38 -0.95 -2.80
N SER A 133 -1.50 -0.61 -4.09
CA SER A 133 -2.68 0.12 -4.59
C SER A 133 -3.94 -0.71 -4.46
N TYR A 134 -3.89 -2.00 -4.78
CA TYR A 134 -5.03 -2.91 -4.59
C TYR A 134 -5.47 -2.91 -3.13
N VAL A 135 -4.56 -3.08 -2.17
CA VAL A 135 -4.91 -3.06 -0.74
C VAL A 135 -5.53 -1.72 -0.31
N GLY A 136 -5.01 -0.60 -0.81
CA GLY A 136 -5.54 0.73 -0.50
C GLY A 136 -6.87 1.09 -1.20
N TRP A 137 -7.12 0.56 -2.40
CA TRP A 137 -8.21 1.00 -3.29
C TRP A 137 -9.30 -0.05 -3.56
N ALA A 138 -9.04 -1.35 -3.37
CA ALA A 138 -9.91 -2.44 -3.88
C ALA A 138 -11.29 -2.58 -3.21
N THR A 139 -11.65 -1.71 -2.27
CA THR A 139 -12.99 -1.68 -1.69
C THR A 139 -13.55 -0.27 -1.69
N ASP A 140 -14.47 -0.08 -2.63
CA ASP A 140 -15.30 1.08 -2.83
C ASP A 140 -16.14 1.35 -1.57
N LEU A 141 -16.01 2.55 -1.00
CA LEU A 141 -16.86 3.02 0.10
C LEU A 141 -18.25 3.44 -0.40
N SER A 142 -18.65 3.03 -1.61
CA SER A 142 -19.94 3.39 -2.20
C SER A 142 -21.15 2.98 -1.35
N HIS A 143 -21.01 2.00 -0.45
CA HIS A 143 -22.03 1.67 0.54
C HIS A 143 -22.10 2.65 1.73
N LEU A 144 -21.03 3.41 2.01
CA LEU A 144 -21.07 4.53 2.97
C LEU A 144 -21.66 5.81 2.37
N LYS A 145 -21.82 5.93 1.03
CA LYS A 145 -22.55 7.06 0.44
C LYS A 145 -24.02 7.10 0.87
N HIS A 146 -24.59 5.99 1.37
CA HIS A 146 -25.94 5.96 1.91
C HIS A 146 -26.03 6.41 3.38
N TRP A 147 -24.90 6.64 4.04
CA TRP A 147 -24.81 7.01 5.47
C TRP A 147 -24.35 8.46 5.68
N TRP A 148 -24.16 9.22 4.61
CA TRP A 148 -23.99 10.67 4.70
C TRP A 148 -25.34 11.35 4.44
N PRO A 149 -25.82 12.23 5.34
CA PRO A 149 -27.05 12.98 5.12
C PRO A 149 -26.94 13.99 3.97
#